data_AF-A0A1F8TYV7-F1
#
_entry.id   AF-A0A1F8TYV7-F1
#
_cell.length_a   1.000
_cell.length_b   1.000
_cell.length_c   1.000
_cell.angle_alpha   90.00
_cell.angle_beta   90.00
_cell.angle_gamma   90.00
#
_symmetry.space_group_name_H-M   'P 1'
#
loop_
_entity.id
_entity.type
_entity.pdbx_description
1 polymer ?
#
loop_
_entity_poly.entity_id
_entity_poly.type
_entity_poly.pdbx_seq_one_letter_code
_entity_poly.pdbx_strand_id
1 'polypeptide(L)'
;MSGIVYNDNYEDVEIRDNTTLFRITRPSYSDPVNLLNGQGSFYSQGRYNYLQQATSYCSDNIFICISEVLFHMYEISQRKLKNNDMRGFRTESNKRLELVVFNTNKIENIAYIDSDEGRQNYKLNPTTITHSDTIYSELRDASNNVRLNKRVGMITPSARHSVGFVIVLFGDHSASVKNIDFKFPIKLSLLSEDLKMTTDNSLFSPFKIRINQTIGMFEFDTKYFKKNYNYLKPIPTSSTGKISFSRFFYEKNYPKAAIL
;
A
#
# COMPACT_ATOMS: atom_id res chain seq x y z
N MET A 1 -19.67 3.37 5.59
CA MET A 1 -19.82 2.59 4.34
C MET A 1 -18.59 2.85 3.48
N SER A 2 -18.03 1.82 2.85
CA SER A 2 -16.97 2.00 1.84
C SER A 2 -17.53 2.81 0.67
N GLY A 3 -16.77 3.79 0.17
CA GLY A 3 -17.14 4.57 -1.02
C GLY A 3 -16.85 3.81 -2.33
N ILE A 4 -16.31 2.60 -2.23
CA ILE A 4 -16.03 1.71 -3.36
C ILE A 4 -17.22 0.78 -3.56
N VAL A 5 -17.77 0.74 -4.77
CA VAL A 5 -18.89 -0.13 -5.15
C VAL A 5 -18.35 -1.23 -6.04
N TYR A 6 -18.44 -2.47 -5.57
CA TYR A 6 -18.01 -3.65 -6.29
C TYR A 6 -19.00 -4.80 -6.11
N ASN A 7 -18.91 -5.79 -7.00
CA ASN A 7 -19.63 -7.04 -6.91
C ASN A 7 -18.65 -8.18 -7.20
N ASP A 8 -18.61 -9.21 -6.36
CA ASP A 8 -17.67 -10.32 -6.52
C ASP A 8 -17.87 -11.10 -7.83
N ASN A 9 -19.03 -10.95 -8.48
CA ASN A 9 -19.33 -11.58 -9.76
C ASN A 9 -18.88 -10.73 -10.98
N TYR A 10 -18.79 -9.41 -10.83
CA TYR A 10 -18.58 -8.49 -11.97
C TYR A 10 -17.28 -7.71 -11.83
N GLU A 11 -16.58 -7.49 -12.94
CA GLU A 11 -15.34 -6.72 -12.93
C GLU A 11 -15.54 -5.20 -12.80
N ASP A 12 -16.73 -4.67 -13.08
CA ASP A 12 -16.95 -3.23 -13.07
C ASP A 12 -17.05 -2.64 -11.64
N VAL A 13 -16.22 -1.64 -11.38
CA VAL A 13 -16.16 -0.92 -10.11
C VAL A 13 -16.19 0.58 -10.31
N GLU A 14 -16.82 1.25 -9.34
CA GLU A 14 -16.80 2.70 -9.20
C GLU A 14 -16.23 3.09 -7.82
N ILE A 15 -15.40 4.14 -7.81
CA ILE A 15 -15.10 4.92 -6.61
C ILE A 15 -16.05 6.11 -6.60
N ARG A 16 -16.95 6.16 -5.61
CA ARG A 16 -17.96 7.23 -5.49
C ARG A 16 -17.32 8.57 -5.18
N ASP A 17 -18.05 9.65 -5.49
CA ASP A 17 -17.69 10.99 -5.05
C ASP A 17 -17.56 11.07 -3.52
N ASN A 18 -16.59 11.83 -3.04
CA ASN A 18 -16.21 11.97 -1.63
C ASN A 18 -15.71 10.67 -0.96
N THR A 19 -15.19 9.71 -1.73
CA THR A 19 -14.54 8.54 -1.13
C THR A 19 -13.20 8.96 -0.52
N THR A 20 -13.04 8.74 0.79
CA THR A 20 -11.77 8.97 1.49
C THR A 20 -10.78 7.87 1.15
N LEU A 21 -9.61 8.26 0.64
CA LEU A 21 -8.49 7.39 0.33
C LEU A 21 -7.21 7.86 1.05
N PHE A 22 -6.27 6.93 1.13
CA PHE A 22 -4.99 7.08 1.80
C PHE A 22 -3.86 6.79 0.84
N ARG A 23 -2.79 7.58 0.93
CA ARG A 23 -1.52 7.32 0.23
C ARG A 23 -0.37 7.75 1.12
N ILE A 24 0.66 6.90 1.24
CA ILE A 24 1.93 7.27 1.85
C ILE A 24 2.91 7.61 0.72
N THR A 25 3.53 8.78 0.80
CA THR A 25 4.38 9.30 -0.27
C THR A 25 5.48 10.19 0.29
N ARG A 26 6.42 10.62 -0.55
CA ARG A 26 7.40 11.66 -0.13
C ARG A 26 6.70 13.02 -0.06
N PRO A 27 7.14 13.94 0.80
CA PRO A 27 6.52 15.28 0.91
C PRO A 27 6.40 16.01 -0.44
N SER A 28 7.35 15.81 -1.36
CA SER A 28 7.34 16.40 -2.72
C SER A 28 6.22 15.90 -3.64
N TYR A 29 5.52 14.82 -3.28
CA TYR A 29 4.42 14.24 -4.05
C TYR A 29 3.10 14.28 -3.28
N SER A 30 3.00 15.17 -2.29
CA SER A 30 1.85 15.23 -1.39
C SER A 30 0.80 16.27 -1.79
N ASP A 31 1.13 17.19 -2.70
CA ASP A 31 0.18 18.16 -3.22
C ASP A 31 -0.83 17.51 -4.19
N PRO A 32 -2.00 18.12 -4.43
CA PRO A 32 -3.04 17.53 -5.28
C PRO A 32 -2.58 17.20 -6.70
N VAL A 33 -1.65 17.99 -7.26
CA VAL A 33 -1.15 17.85 -8.64
C VAL A 33 -0.18 16.67 -8.77
N ASN A 34 0.48 16.29 -7.68
CA ASN A 34 1.46 15.21 -7.68
C ASN A 34 0.94 13.93 -7.00
N LEU A 35 -0.16 14.03 -6.24
CA LEU A 35 -0.66 12.94 -5.41
C LEU A 35 -1.15 11.74 -6.22
N LEU A 36 -1.65 11.93 -7.44
CA LEU A 36 -2.16 10.84 -8.30
C LEU A 36 -1.63 10.89 -9.74
N ASN A 37 -0.52 11.59 -10.01
CA ASN A 37 0.03 11.75 -11.37
C ASN A 37 0.84 10.56 -11.90
N GLY A 38 1.12 9.56 -11.05
CA GLY A 38 1.85 8.34 -11.43
C GLY A 38 3.33 8.50 -11.75
N GLN A 39 3.93 9.70 -11.61
CA GLN A 39 5.33 9.93 -12.00
C GLN A 39 6.33 9.10 -11.20
N GLY A 40 6.05 8.84 -9.92
CA GLY A 40 6.92 8.02 -9.08
C GLY A 40 7.10 6.58 -9.59
N SER A 41 6.05 5.98 -10.16
CA SER A 41 6.13 4.63 -10.73
C SER A 41 6.69 4.63 -12.16
N PHE A 42 6.73 5.77 -12.85
CA PHE A 42 7.26 5.82 -14.21
C PHE A 42 8.72 5.34 -14.27
N TYR A 43 9.49 5.65 -13.22
CA TYR A 43 10.90 5.27 -13.09
C TYR A 43 11.13 3.98 -12.28
N SER A 44 10.07 3.32 -11.82
CA SER A 44 10.20 2.15 -10.95
C SER A 44 9.18 1.07 -11.27
N GLN A 45 9.65 -0.17 -11.23
CA GLN A 45 8.82 -1.32 -11.50
C GLN A 45 8.09 -1.74 -10.22
N GLY A 46 6.75 -1.76 -10.25
CA GLY A 46 5.89 -2.14 -9.13
C GLY A 46 5.30 -3.54 -9.28
N ARG A 47 4.31 -3.87 -8.44
CA ARG A 47 3.52 -5.11 -8.56
C ARG A 47 2.66 -5.10 -9.82
N TYR A 48 2.15 -3.93 -10.21
CA TYR A 48 1.13 -3.77 -11.23
C TYR A 48 1.56 -2.83 -12.37
N ASN A 49 2.85 -2.52 -12.49
CA ASN A 49 3.36 -1.72 -13.60
C ASN A 49 4.77 -2.15 -14.00
N TYR A 50 5.03 -2.11 -15.30
CA TYR A 50 6.36 -2.09 -15.88
C TYR A 50 6.99 -0.68 -15.76
N LEU A 51 8.27 -0.58 -16.09
CA LEU A 51 8.93 0.71 -16.26
C LEU A 51 8.22 1.55 -17.33
N GLN A 52 8.31 2.87 -17.22
CA GLN A 52 7.70 3.84 -18.14
C GLN A 52 6.16 3.81 -18.15
N GLN A 53 5.54 3.23 -17.12
CA GLN A 53 4.09 3.23 -16.95
C GLN A 53 3.70 4.07 -15.74
N ALA A 54 3.13 5.25 -16.00
CA ALA A 54 2.57 6.11 -14.96
C ALA A 54 1.43 5.38 -14.24
N THR A 55 1.58 5.22 -12.94
CA THR A 55 0.73 4.41 -12.06
C THR A 55 0.72 4.99 -10.65
N SER A 56 -0.47 5.23 -10.11
CA SER A 56 -0.64 5.68 -8.73
C SER A 56 -1.24 4.58 -7.88
N TYR A 57 -0.72 4.45 -6.65
CA TYR A 57 -1.18 3.48 -5.67
C TYR A 57 -1.77 4.20 -4.46
N CYS A 58 -3.00 3.85 -4.08
CA CYS A 58 -3.66 4.31 -2.87
C CYS A 58 -4.51 3.19 -2.29
N SER A 59 -5.14 3.43 -1.14
CA SER A 59 -6.03 2.46 -0.49
C SER A 59 -7.15 3.16 0.26
N ASP A 60 -8.26 2.46 0.48
CA ASP A 60 -9.29 2.85 1.44
C ASP A 60 -8.92 2.51 2.90
N ASN A 61 -7.72 1.97 3.11
CA ASN A 61 -7.23 1.50 4.39
C ASN A 61 -5.79 1.95 4.68
N ILE A 62 -5.60 2.65 5.80
CA ILE A 62 -4.29 3.14 6.20
C ILE A 62 -3.26 2.03 6.45
N PHE A 63 -3.69 0.88 6.97
CA PHE A 63 -2.79 -0.23 7.29
C PHE A 63 -2.34 -0.98 6.03
N ILE A 64 -3.14 -0.97 4.97
CA ILE A 64 -2.69 -1.39 3.64
C ILE A 64 -1.56 -0.49 3.18
N CYS A 65 -1.74 0.84 3.22
CA CYS A 65 -0.68 1.78 2.80
C CYS A 65 0.62 1.57 3.59
N ILE A 66 0.53 1.45 4.92
CA ILE A 66 1.69 1.22 5.78
C ILE A 66 2.39 -0.10 5.41
N SER A 67 1.63 -1.18 5.27
CA SER A 67 2.19 -2.51 5.01
C SER A 67 2.83 -2.63 3.63
N GLU A 68 2.22 -2.04 2.59
CA GLU A 68 2.77 -2.04 1.23
C GLU A 68 4.09 -1.24 1.18
N VAL A 69 4.17 -0.10 1.85
CA VAL A 69 5.41 0.71 1.90
C VAL A 69 6.50 0.00 2.71
N LEU A 70 6.17 -0.61 3.84
CA LEU A 70 7.13 -1.39 4.64
C LEU A 70 7.68 -2.59 3.84
N PHE A 71 6.83 -3.28 3.10
CA PHE A 71 7.29 -4.36 2.22
C PHE A 71 8.22 -3.85 1.13
N HIS A 72 7.90 -2.71 0.50
CA HIS A 72 8.78 -2.13 -0.51
C HIS A 72 10.14 -1.71 0.08
N MET A 73 10.14 -1.11 1.27
CA MET A 73 11.35 -0.79 2.02
C MET A 73 12.18 -2.05 2.29
N TYR A 74 11.53 -3.16 2.68
CA TYR A 74 12.18 -4.45 2.90
C TYR A 74 12.84 -5.00 1.64
N GLU A 75 12.12 -5.04 0.51
CA GLU A 75 12.69 -5.51 -0.77
C GLU A 75 13.93 -4.72 -1.18
N ILE A 76 13.86 -3.38 -1.12
CA ILE A 76 15.01 -2.53 -1.48
C ILE A 76 16.15 -2.78 -0.49
N SER A 77 15.87 -2.83 0.81
CA SER A 77 16.86 -3.08 1.85
C SER A 77 17.60 -4.41 1.64
N GLN A 78 16.87 -5.47 1.27
CA GLN A 78 17.46 -6.77 0.93
C GLN A 78 18.38 -6.69 -0.30
N ARG A 79 17.98 -5.96 -1.36
CA ARG A 79 18.86 -5.74 -2.53
C ARG A 79 20.12 -4.97 -2.16
N LYS A 80 20.01 -3.98 -1.27
CA LYS A 80 21.18 -3.22 -0.77
C LYS A 80 22.15 -4.11 0.02
N LEU A 81 21.62 -4.95 0.92
CA LEU A 81 22.43 -5.91 1.68
C LEU A 81 23.15 -6.91 0.77
N LYS A 82 22.45 -7.50 -0.22
CA LYS A 82 23.05 -8.40 -1.21
C LYS A 82 24.21 -7.76 -1.99
N ASN A 83 24.18 -6.44 -2.16
CA ASN A 83 25.21 -5.66 -2.83
C ASN A 83 26.25 -5.06 -1.85
N ASN A 84 26.27 -5.49 -0.59
CA ASN A 84 27.14 -4.97 0.47
C ASN A 84 27.02 -3.44 0.72
N ASP A 85 25.90 -2.82 0.33
CA ASP A 85 25.62 -1.39 0.53
C ASP A 85 24.97 -1.15 1.90
N MET A 86 25.79 -1.19 2.95
CA MET A 86 25.32 -0.99 4.33
C MET A 86 24.74 0.41 4.59
N ARG A 87 25.23 1.44 3.89
CA ARG A 87 24.71 2.81 4.02
C ARG A 87 23.33 2.92 3.38
N GLY A 88 23.16 2.37 2.18
CA GLY A 88 21.88 2.28 1.50
C GLY A 88 20.88 1.48 2.32
N PHE A 89 21.28 0.32 2.84
CA PHE A 89 20.46 -0.48 3.75
C PHE A 89 19.90 0.34 4.93
N ARG A 90 20.77 1.05 5.67
CA ARG A 90 20.33 1.87 6.83
C ARG A 90 19.35 2.98 6.41
N THR A 91 19.56 3.55 5.22
CA THR A 91 18.71 4.62 4.66
C THR A 91 17.35 4.10 4.18
N GLU A 92 17.28 2.85 3.73
CA GLU A 92 16.02 2.23 3.27
C GLU A 92 15.23 1.60 4.41
N SER A 93 15.90 1.18 5.48
CA SER A 93 15.27 0.60 6.66
C SER A 93 14.54 1.60 7.54
N ASN A 94 14.76 2.91 7.34
CA ASN A 94 14.08 3.98 8.07
C ASN A 94 13.69 5.11 7.11
N LYS A 95 12.39 5.39 6.98
CA LYS A 95 11.88 6.44 6.11
C LYS A 95 10.99 7.39 6.88
N ARG A 96 11.19 8.70 6.65
CA ARG A 96 10.22 9.74 6.99
C ARG A 96 9.46 10.10 5.71
N LEU A 97 8.16 9.90 5.76
CA LEU A 97 7.23 10.06 4.65
C LEU A 97 6.05 10.91 5.11
N GLU A 98 5.09 11.11 4.21
CA GLU A 98 3.85 11.77 4.50
C GLU A 98 2.68 10.85 4.16
N LEU A 99 1.81 10.60 5.14
CA LEU A 99 0.50 10.03 4.92
C LEU A 99 -0.45 11.15 4.51
N VAL A 100 -1.04 11.02 3.34
CA VAL A 100 -2.03 11.95 2.79
C VAL A 100 -3.41 11.30 2.88
N VAL A 101 -4.35 12.02 3.48
CA VAL A 101 -5.78 11.68 3.55
C VAL A 101 -6.51 12.63 2.61
N PHE A 102 -7.21 12.09 1.63
CA PHE A 102 -7.83 12.88 0.58
C PHE A 102 -9.17 12.27 0.15
N ASN A 103 -10.06 13.10 -0.37
CA ASN A 103 -11.28 12.60 -1.01
C ASN A 103 -11.16 12.71 -2.53
N THR A 104 -11.84 11.80 -3.20
CA THR A 104 -11.87 11.76 -4.67
C THR A 104 -13.17 12.34 -5.21
N ASN A 105 -13.08 12.92 -6.40
CA ASN A 105 -14.23 12.98 -7.30
C ASN A 105 -14.61 11.54 -7.70
N LYS A 106 -15.79 11.35 -8.29
CA LYS A 106 -16.20 10.05 -8.81
C LYS A 106 -15.19 9.55 -9.87
N ILE A 107 -14.77 8.28 -9.76
CA ILE A 107 -13.90 7.59 -10.72
C ILE A 107 -14.61 6.31 -11.17
N GLU A 108 -14.87 6.21 -12.47
CA GLU A 108 -15.54 5.06 -13.10
C GLU A 108 -14.56 4.25 -13.96
N ASN A 109 -15.05 3.13 -14.50
CA ASN A 109 -14.31 2.31 -15.46
C ASN A 109 -13.03 1.69 -14.85
N ILE A 110 -13.16 1.21 -13.62
CA ILE A 110 -12.11 0.53 -12.86
C ILE A 110 -12.43 -0.97 -12.85
N ALA A 111 -11.41 -1.81 -13.06
CA ALA A 111 -11.57 -3.26 -13.01
C ALA A 111 -11.36 -3.81 -11.58
N TYR A 112 -12.25 -4.68 -11.09
CA TYR A 112 -12.01 -5.53 -9.95
C TYR A 112 -11.36 -6.83 -10.41
N ILE A 113 -10.05 -6.95 -10.22
CA ILE A 113 -9.31 -8.10 -10.78
C ILE A 113 -9.48 -9.41 -9.99
N ASP A 114 -10.08 -9.37 -8.79
CA ASP A 114 -10.38 -10.57 -7.99
C ASP A 114 -11.86 -11.00 -8.05
N SER A 115 -12.68 -10.33 -8.87
CA SER A 115 -14.02 -10.85 -9.19
C SER A 115 -13.94 -12.10 -10.07
N ASP A 116 -15.01 -12.88 -10.13
CA ASP A 116 -15.07 -14.07 -11.00
C ASP A 116 -14.82 -13.70 -12.47
N GLU A 117 -15.49 -12.67 -12.97
CA GLU A 117 -15.29 -12.16 -14.33
C GLU A 117 -13.87 -11.61 -14.53
N GLY A 118 -13.36 -10.79 -13.59
CA GLY A 118 -12.03 -10.19 -13.71
C GLY A 118 -10.92 -11.25 -13.74
N ARG A 119 -11.01 -12.28 -12.89
CA ARG A 119 -10.06 -13.39 -12.89
C ARG A 119 -10.07 -14.18 -14.18
N GLN A 120 -11.24 -14.37 -14.79
CA GLN A 120 -11.36 -15.04 -16.08
C GLN A 120 -10.82 -14.16 -17.23
N ASN A 121 -11.25 -12.90 -17.30
CA ASN A 121 -10.88 -11.95 -18.35
C ASN A 121 -9.38 -11.67 -18.37
N TYR A 122 -8.75 -11.59 -17.20
CA TYR A 122 -7.33 -11.29 -17.05
C TYR A 122 -6.47 -12.52 -16.72
N LYS A 123 -7.04 -13.72 -16.77
CA LYS A 123 -6.36 -15.02 -16.55
C LYS A 123 -5.54 -15.06 -15.26
N LEU A 124 -6.14 -14.59 -14.17
CA LEU A 124 -5.49 -14.49 -12.86
C LEU A 124 -5.94 -15.61 -11.93
N ASN A 125 -4.98 -16.25 -11.28
CA ASN A 125 -5.27 -17.11 -10.14
C ASN A 125 -5.49 -16.25 -8.87
N PRO A 126 -6.51 -16.55 -8.04
CA PRO A 126 -6.78 -15.81 -6.81
C PRO A 126 -5.57 -15.74 -5.86
N THR A 127 -4.79 -16.82 -5.80
CA THR A 127 -3.59 -16.92 -4.99
C THR A 127 -2.49 -15.96 -5.47
N THR A 128 -2.32 -15.78 -6.79
CA THR A 128 -1.31 -14.85 -7.35
C THR A 128 -1.55 -13.42 -6.89
N ILE A 129 -2.81 -12.99 -6.84
CA ILE A 129 -3.22 -11.63 -6.44
C ILE A 129 -2.75 -11.33 -5.02
N THR A 130 -2.94 -12.29 -4.12
CA THR A 130 -2.80 -12.07 -2.68
C THR A 130 -1.51 -12.61 -2.07
N HIS A 131 -0.72 -13.37 -2.83
CA HIS A 131 0.56 -13.87 -2.37
C HIS A 131 1.61 -12.75 -2.30
N SER A 132 2.43 -12.79 -1.25
CA SER A 132 3.34 -11.69 -0.98
C SER A 132 4.62 -11.70 -1.79
N ASP A 133 5.13 -12.88 -2.13
CA ASP A 133 6.44 -13.07 -2.74
C ASP A 133 6.35 -13.76 -4.12
N THR A 134 5.36 -13.36 -4.94
CA THR A 134 5.21 -13.88 -6.31
C THR A 134 6.07 -13.11 -7.29
N ILE A 135 6.52 -13.79 -8.35
CA ILE A 135 7.02 -13.13 -9.55
C ILE A 135 5.87 -12.33 -10.15
N TYR A 136 5.96 -11.00 -10.11
CA TYR A 136 4.85 -10.10 -10.49
C TYR A 136 4.58 -10.04 -12.01
N SER A 137 5.21 -10.84 -12.85
CA SER A 137 5.00 -10.81 -14.30
C SER A 137 3.53 -11.02 -14.66
N GLU A 138 2.88 -12.04 -14.09
CA GLU A 138 1.46 -12.33 -14.32
C GLU A 138 0.57 -11.14 -13.95
N LEU A 139 0.84 -10.49 -12.81
CA LEU A 139 0.06 -9.32 -12.34
C LEU A 139 0.30 -8.08 -13.21
N ARG A 140 1.50 -7.92 -13.77
CA ARG A 140 1.79 -6.82 -14.69
C ARG A 140 1.21 -7.04 -16.08
N ASP A 141 1.21 -8.29 -16.54
CA ASP A 141 0.59 -8.65 -17.83
C ASP A 141 -0.93 -8.48 -17.75
N ALA A 142 -1.54 -8.88 -16.63
CA ALA A 142 -2.93 -8.56 -16.34
C ALA A 142 -3.17 -7.04 -16.33
N SER A 143 -2.34 -6.26 -15.63
CA SER A 143 -2.42 -4.79 -15.63
C SER A 143 -2.33 -4.19 -17.04
N ASN A 144 -1.46 -4.72 -17.90
CA ASN A 144 -1.39 -4.31 -19.31
C ASN A 144 -2.68 -4.62 -20.05
N ASN A 145 -3.27 -5.79 -19.85
CA ASN A 145 -4.55 -6.14 -20.47
C ASN A 145 -5.69 -5.23 -19.99
N VAL A 146 -5.72 -4.90 -18.70
CA VAL A 146 -6.67 -3.93 -18.13
C VAL A 146 -6.51 -2.56 -18.82
N ARG A 147 -5.27 -2.08 -19.04
CA ARG A 147 -4.98 -0.85 -19.80
C ARG A 147 -5.42 -0.94 -21.26
N LEU A 148 -5.17 -2.07 -21.93
CA LEU A 148 -5.58 -2.31 -23.33
C LEU A 148 -7.10 -2.28 -23.49
N ASN A 149 -7.83 -2.72 -22.47
CA ASN A 149 -9.30 -2.62 -22.39
C ASN A 149 -9.78 -1.20 -22.04
N LYS A 150 -8.88 -0.19 -22.06
CA LYS A 150 -9.16 1.23 -21.80
C LYS A 150 -9.76 1.50 -20.41
N ARG A 151 -9.54 0.60 -19.45
CA ARG A 151 -9.87 0.84 -18.04
C ARG A 151 -8.93 1.89 -17.47
N VAL A 152 -9.42 2.73 -16.57
CA VAL A 152 -8.61 3.80 -15.95
C VAL A 152 -7.78 3.33 -14.77
N GLY A 153 -8.02 2.10 -14.31
CA GLY A 153 -7.33 1.51 -13.19
C GLY A 153 -7.92 0.16 -12.82
N MET A 154 -7.50 -0.33 -11.66
CA MET A 154 -8.04 -1.53 -11.05
C MET A 154 -8.03 -1.45 -9.52
N ILE A 155 -8.95 -2.20 -8.90
CA ILE A 155 -8.91 -2.49 -7.48
C ILE A 155 -8.57 -3.96 -7.25
N THR A 156 -7.92 -4.22 -6.12
CA THR A 156 -7.44 -5.55 -5.76
C THR A 156 -7.35 -5.69 -4.25
N PRO A 157 -7.62 -6.86 -3.66
CA PRO A 157 -7.29 -7.09 -2.26
C PRO A 157 -5.78 -6.87 -2.04
N SER A 158 -5.40 -6.34 -0.88
CA SER A 158 -3.98 -6.24 -0.57
C SER A 158 -3.37 -7.62 -0.36
N ALA A 159 -2.19 -7.80 -0.92
CA ALA A 159 -1.33 -8.96 -0.66
C ALA A 159 -0.60 -8.86 0.69
N ARG A 160 -0.87 -7.81 1.47
CA ARG A 160 -0.23 -7.50 2.75
C ARG A 160 -1.25 -7.43 3.88
N HIS A 161 -2.48 -7.04 3.57
CA HIS A 161 -3.57 -6.93 4.53
C HIS A 161 -4.89 -7.49 3.98
N SER A 162 -5.68 -8.20 4.79
CA SER A 162 -6.91 -8.84 4.31
C SER A 162 -8.16 -7.95 4.32
N VAL A 163 -8.08 -6.69 4.76
CA VAL A 163 -9.25 -5.84 4.97
C VAL A 163 -9.06 -4.53 4.21
N GLY A 164 -9.89 -4.30 3.21
CA GLY A 164 -9.81 -3.16 2.29
C GLY A 164 -9.13 -3.50 0.97
N PHE A 165 -8.97 -2.48 0.13
CA PHE A 165 -8.50 -2.61 -1.24
C PHE A 165 -7.25 -1.76 -1.48
N VAL A 166 -6.36 -2.29 -2.31
CA VAL A 166 -5.37 -1.49 -3.03
C VAL A 166 -6.05 -0.99 -4.30
N ILE A 167 -5.91 0.30 -4.56
CA ILE A 167 -6.39 0.95 -5.78
C ILE A 167 -5.17 1.31 -6.60
N VAL A 168 -5.19 0.91 -7.86
CA VAL A 168 -4.14 1.15 -8.84
C VAL A 168 -4.73 1.96 -9.98
N LEU A 169 -4.31 3.23 -10.10
CA LEU A 169 -4.80 4.13 -11.14
C LEU A 169 -3.75 4.32 -12.23
N PHE A 170 -4.18 4.38 -13.49
CA PHE A 170 -3.32 4.35 -14.67
C PHE A 170 -3.22 5.73 -15.33
N GLY A 171 -2.01 6.26 -15.45
CA GLY A 171 -1.80 7.61 -15.97
C GLY A 171 -1.93 8.67 -14.88
N ASP A 172 -2.30 9.89 -15.29
CA ASP A 172 -2.47 11.03 -14.40
C ASP A 172 -3.93 11.17 -13.97
N HIS A 173 -4.16 11.05 -12.66
CA HIS A 173 -5.47 11.20 -12.02
C HIS A 173 -5.52 12.35 -11.01
N SER A 174 -4.68 13.37 -11.18
CA SER A 174 -4.62 14.51 -10.27
C SER A 174 -5.94 15.28 -10.20
N ALA A 175 -6.66 15.39 -11.32
CA ALA A 175 -8.00 15.99 -11.37
C ALA A 175 -9.07 15.18 -10.62
N SER A 176 -8.80 13.90 -10.30
CA SER A 176 -9.68 13.07 -9.48
C SER A 176 -9.52 13.36 -7.99
N VAL A 177 -8.49 14.09 -7.56
CA VAL A 177 -8.35 14.56 -6.17
C VAL A 177 -9.26 15.75 -5.95
N LYS A 178 -10.32 15.58 -5.16
CA LYS A 178 -11.28 16.65 -4.86
C LYS A 178 -10.73 17.61 -3.81
N ASN A 179 -10.22 17.06 -2.72
CA ASN A 179 -9.59 17.82 -1.65
C ASN A 179 -8.60 16.93 -0.88
N ILE A 180 -7.61 17.55 -0.26
CA ILE A 180 -6.75 16.91 0.74
C ILE A 180 -7.28 17.34 2.10
N ASP A 181 -7.79 16.38 2.86
CA ASP A 181 -8.28 16.65 4.22
C ASP A 181 -7.08 16.91 5.15
N PHE A 182 -6.08 16.02 5.10
CA PHE A 182 -4.93 16.07 6.00
C PHE A 182 -3.67 15.50 5.39
N LYS A 183 -2.54 16.01 5.90
CA LYS A 183 -1.19 15.51 5.66
C LYS A 183 -0.53 15.24 7.01
N PHE A 184 0.01 14.04 7.17
CA PHE A 184 0.62 13.59 8.41
C PHE A 184 2.06 13.15 8.16
N PRO A 185 3.04 13.76 8.82
CA PRO A 185 4.37 13.15 8.89
C PRO A 185 4.26 11.77 9.54
N ILE A 186 4.78 10.77 8.84
CA ILE A 186 4.85 9.39 9.31
C ILE A 186 6.28 8.89 9.17
N LYS A 187 6.77 8.23 10.22
CA LYS A 187 8.03 7.51 10.19
C LYS A 187 7.74 6.02 10.12
N LEU A 188 8.35 5.35 9.16
CA LEU A 188 8.30 3.91 8.96
C LEU A 188 9.68 3.31 9.21
N SER A 189 9.75 2.21 9.92
CA SER A 189 11.01 1.54 10.25
C SER A 189 10.86 0.03 10.13
N LEU A 190 11.84 -0.63 9.48
CA LEU A 190 11.91 -2.09 9.49
C LEU A 190 12.40 -2.57 10.86
N LEU A 191 11.73 -3.58 11.42
CA LEU A 191 12.15 -4.23 12.66
C LEU A 191 12.94 -5.50 12.33
N SER A 192 13.90 -5.84 13.20
CA SER A 192 14.62 -7.10 13.10
C SER A 192 13.70 -8.25 13.48
N GLU A 193 13.77 -9.36 12.73
CA GLU A 193 13.04 -10.60 13.00
C GLU A 193 13.43 -11.24 14.36
N ASP A 194 14.57 -10.82 14.94
CA ASP A 194 15.06 -11.27 16.25
C ASP A 194 14.39 -10.57 17.44
N LEU A 195 13.47 -9.64 17.21
CA LEU A 195 12.69 -9.00 18.28
C LEU A 195 11.78 -10.05 18.92
N LYS A 196 12.28 -10.70 20.00
CA LYS A 196 11.41 -11.26 21.03
C LYS A 196 10.43 -10.15 21.39
N MET A 197 9.12 -10.39 21.23
CA MET A 197 8.06 -9.39 21.33
C MET A 197 7.92 -8.68 22.70
N THR A 198 8.91 -8.80 23.59
CA THR A 198 8.84 -8.41 25.00
C THR A 198 9.99 -7.54 25.51
N THR A 199 10.94 -7.04 24.70
CA THR A 199 12.02 -6.19 25.24
C THR A 199 12.38 -5.00 24.35
N ASP A 200 12.50 -3.83 25.00
CA ASP A 200 12.96 -2.55 24.45
C ASP A 200 14.32 -2.64 23.75
N ASN A 201 14.44 -1.84 22.68
CA ASN A 201 15.69 -1.38 22.05
C ASN A 201 16.74 -2.43 21.64
N SER A 202 16.39 -3.42 20.83
CA SER A 202 17.38 -4.19 20.08
C SER A 202 17.60 -3.63 18.66
N LEU A 203 18.83 -3.21 18.37
CA LEU A 203 19.29 -2.77 17.05
C LEU A 203 19.28 -3.92 16.03
N PHE A 204 18.91 -3.60 14.78
CA PHE A 204 18.95 -4.52 13.65
C PHE A 204 20.35 -5.13 13.43
N SER A 205 20.44 -6.46 13.30
CA SER A 205 21.69 -7.18 12.98
C SER A 205 21.58 -7.90 11.63
N PRO A 206 22.38 -7.53 10.61
CA PRO A 206 22.33 -8.13 9.28
C PRO A 206 22.95 -9.53 9.17
N PHE A 207 23.56 -10.07 10.25
CA PHE A 207 24.41 -11.26 10.18
C PHE A 207 23.80 -12.52 10.80
N LYS A 208 22.57 -12.45 11.30
CA LYS A 208 21.91 -13.60 11.93
C LYS A 208 20.99 -14.30 10.93
N ILE A 209 21.21 -15.60 10.76
CA ILE A 209 20.41 -16.47 9.89
C ILE A 209 19.13 -16.85 10.64
N ARG A 210 17.95 -16.48 10.14
CA ARG A 210 16.72 -17.30 10.12
C ARG A 210 15.52 -16.56 9.53
N ILE A 211 14.52 -17.40 9.21
CA ILE A 211 13.30 -17.18 8.44
C ILE A 211 12.14 -16.95 9.44
N ASN A 212 11.43 -15.80 9.40
CA ASN A 212 9.95 -15.64 9.50
C ASN A 212 9.47 -14.32 10.16
N GLN A 213 8.30 -13.87 9.67
CA GLN A 213 7.50 -12.66 10.02
C GLN A 213 8.25 -11.33 9.93
N THR A 214 8.15 -10.69 8.77
CA THR A 214 8.68 -9.35 8.58
C THR A 214 7.72 -8.31 9.16
N ILE A 215 8.12 -7.72 10.28
CA ILE A 215 7.37 -6.69 11.00
C ILE A 215 8.03 -5.33 10.76
N GLY A 216 7.21 -4.30 10.62
CA GLY A 216 7.67 -2.92 10.62
C GLY A 216 6.96 -2.11 11.71
N MET A 217 7.54 -0.96 12.03
CA MET A 217 7.00 0.01 12.96
C MET A 217 6.53 1.24 12.20
N PHE A 218 5.38 1.78 12.58
CA PHE A 218 4.91 3.09 12.19
C PHE A 218 4.88 4.03 13.40
N GLU A 219 5.18 5.30 13.15
CA GLU A 219 5.13 6.38 14.13
C GLU A 219 4.55 7.63 13.44
N PHE A 220 3.35 8.02 13.85
CA PHE A 220 2.71 9.27 13.48
C PHE A 220 3.20 10.39 14.39
N ASP A 221 3.36 11.60 13.86
CA ASP A 221 3.58 12.77 14.70
C ASP A 221 2.42 12.95 15.68
N THR A 222 2.73 12.93 16.99
CA THR A 222 1.73 12.95 18.07
C THR A 222 0.86 14.21 18.08
N LYS A 223 1.39 15.36 17.67
CA LYS A 223 0.65 16.62 17.61
C LYS A 223 -0.41 16.59 16.52
N TYR A 224 -0.08 16.00 15.37
CA TYR A 224 -1.01 15.84 14.25
C TYR A 224 -2.00 14.70 14.50
N PHE A 225 -1.54 13.58 15.06
CA PHE A 225 -2.37 12.42 15.35
C PHE A 225 -3.53 12.77 16.29
N LYS A 226 -3.25 13.41 17.44
CA LYS A 226 -4.28 13.74 18.44
C LYS A 226 -5.45 14.58 17.89
N LYS A 227 -5.19 15.43 16.90
CA LYS A 227 -6.21 16.31 16.33
C LYS A 227 -7.03 15.65 15.22
N ASN A 228 -6.45 14.66 14.53
CA ASN A 228 -6.96 14.23 13.23
C ASN A 228 -7.11 12.70 13.09
N TYR A 229 -6.88 11.92 14.16
CA TYR A 229 -6.99 10.45 14.12
C TYR A 229 -8.36 9.93 13.65
N ASN A 230 -9.43 10.69 13.86
CA ASN A 230 -10.79 10.34 13.44
C ASN A 230 -10.98 10.28 11.91
N TYR A 231 -10.04 10.85 11.13
CA TYR A 231 -10.04 10.77 9.67
C TYR A 231 -9.38 9.49 9.15
N LEU A 232 -8.69 8.74 10.01
CA LEU A 232 -8.02 7.50 9.66
C LEU A 232 -8.99 6.32 9.68
N LYS A 233 -8.86 5.42 8.70
CA LYS A 233 -9.70 4.23 8.59
C LYS A 233 -8.82 2.99 8.30
N PRO A 234 -8.82 1.97 9.18
CA PRO A 234 -9.37 2.00 10.54
C PRO A 234 -8.67 3.06 11.40
N ILE A 235 -9.28 3.43 12.52
CA ILE A 235 -8.65 4.33 13.49
C ILE A 235 -7.54 3.55 14.23
N PRO A 236 -6.26 3.99 14.20
CA PRO A 236 -5.22 3.40 15.03
C PRO A 236 -5.51 3.58 16.52
N THR A 237 -5.18 2.57 17.32
CA THR A 237 -5.28 2.63 18.78
C THR A 237 -4.23 3.56 19.41
N SER A 238 -3.14 3.84 18.71
CA SER A 238 -2.00 4.62 19.17
C SER A 238 -1.30 5.35 18.02
N SER A 239 -0.54 6.40 18.34
CA SER A 239 0.30 7.12 17.37
C SER A 239 1.51 6.30 16.92
N THR A 240 1.83 5.21 17.60
CA THR A 240 2.94 4.30 17.28
C THR A 240 2.44 2.87 17.33
N GLY A 241 2.90 2.03 16.42
CA GLY A 241 2.57 0.61 16.44
C GLY A 241 3.46 -0.21 15.53
N LYS A 242 3.32 -1.51 15.64
CA LYS A 242 3.99 -2.57 14.89
C LYS A 242 2.94 -3.24 14.02
N ILE A 243 3.33 -3.53 12.78
CA ILE A 243 2.48 -4.20 11.82
C ILE A 243 3.32 -5.20 11.03
N SER A 244 2.80 -6.42 10.91
CA SER A 244 3.34 -7.38 9.96
C SER A 244 2.92 -6.98 8.55
N PHE A 245 3.86 -7.05 7.63
CA PHE A 245 3.58 -6.91 6.21
C PHE A 245 3.72 -8.23 5.46
N SER A 246 3.63 -9.35 6.18
CA SER A 246 3.21 -10.65 5.62
C SER A 246 1.69 -10.75 5.73
N ARG A 247 0.99 -11.15 4.66
CA ARG A 247 -0.49 -11.21 4.67
C ARG A 247 -0.98 -12.12 5.80
N PHE A 248 -1.83 -11.57 6.66
CA PHE A 248 -2.63 -12.35 7.59
C PHE A 248 -4.08 -12.32 7.14
N PHE A 249 -4.77 -13.46 7.22
CA PHE A 249 -6.18 -13.56 6.88
C PHE A 249 -7.02 -13.17 8.09
N TYR A 250 -7.81 -12.10 7.95
CA TYR A 250 -8.82 -11.65 8.91
C TYR A 250 -10.16 -11.57 8.19
N GLU A 251 -11.18 -12.28 8.70
CA GLU A 251 -12.47 -12.44 8.02
C GLU A 251 -13.32 -11.17 7.98
N LYS A 252 -13.34 -10.35 9.05
CA LYS A 252 -14.26 -9.20 9.15
C LYS A 252 -13.73 -7.98 9.91
N ASN A 253 -12.88 -8.17 10.92
CA ASN A 253 -12.33 -7.10 11.74
C ASN A 253 -10.84 -7.37 12.05
N TYR A 254 -10.08 -6.29 12.26
CA TYR A 254 -8.73 -6.38 12.78
C TYR A 254 -8.76 -6.90 14.23
N PRO A 255 -8.10 -8.03 14.56
CA PRO A 255 -7.91 -8.37 15.95
C PRO A 255 -7.02 -7.30 16.61
N LYS A 256 -7.23 -6.99 17.89
CA LYS A 256 -6.40 -6.00 18.63
C LYS A 256 -4.90 -6.33 18.54
N ALA A 257 -4.53 -7.59 18.35
CA ALA A 257 -3.16 -8.06 18.19
C ALA A 257 -2.55 -7.84 16.79
N ALA A 258 -3.34 -7.47 15.78
CA ALA A 258 -2.83 -7.13 14.44
C ALA A 258 -2.24 -5.70 14.37
N ILE A 259 -2.56 -4.88 15.38
CA ILE A 259 -2.12 -3.49 15.55
C ILE A 259 -1.56 -3.40 16.97
N LEU A 260 -0.31 -3.83 17.17
CA LEU A 260 0.35 -3.83 18.48
C LEU A 260 1.21 -2.58 18.70
#